data_AF-A0A975PHX4-F1
#
_entry.id   AF-A0A975PHX4-F1
#
_cell.length_a   1.000
_cell.length_b   1.000
_cell.length_c   1.000
_cell.angle_alpha   90.00
_cell.angle_beta   90.00
_cell.angle_gamma   90.00
#
_symmetry.space_group_name_H-M   'P 1'
#
loop_
_entity.id
_entity.type
_entity.pdbx_description
1 polymer ?
#
loop_
_entity_poly.entity_id
_entity_poly.type
_entity_poly.pdbx_seq_one_letter_code
_entity_poly.pdbx_strand_id
1 'polypeptide(L)'
;MKKVKEITLVALILILMLSGFVNAQQPQKMTRVNFVKELIKLMNVEIDQGSEPPFKDITKKEDIPYLAAAFNKKIISGDRGKFNAEEFVTKEQAVVMLVRALGVLNINQDEASKAEINFLDANKISDWARPYVTYAVKYGLIDDSQGKFEPQKVVTKPEIVEMLNKFKEAFVREGLTAAQILELADNKLKGYDTYKFKGSIGMTQNVKLPTGEEELTVTKIEQDGIFEAPGTVYTISKNTTNIEGQLIEEVSEVYMKDRVMYIHIGQNQGWIKVDLNTMIMQVGSITGIRNTQEGLPQFSKEQLEAVGMYARYGHDVEIDGEKYYVIKVDLDSRAFMEMYNKAMDETFKYMFEGEMWEETRKTQGFPEGMEEETFKAIVRSTAEQVLKNTDIKMMQEYYIHRENKHYSKLIVKQLININFMEVETKVNIDGQYKYYGFGENVVFPEIS
;
A
#
# COMPACT_ATOMS: atom_id res chain seq x y z
N MET A 1 -12.13 -42.40 -62.47
CA MET A 1 -12.67 -42.97 -61.21
C MET A 1 -11.61 -43.55 -60.26
N LYS A 2 -10.53 -44.19 -60.73
CA LYS A 2 -9.46 -44.74 -59.84
C LYS A 2 -8.67 -43.67 -59.05
N LYS A 3 -8.23 -42.59 -59.71
CA LYS A 3 -7.53 -41.46 -59.04
C LYS A 3 -8.40 -40.68 -58.05
N VAL A 4 -9.72 -40.63 -58.26
CA VAL A 4 -10.65 -39.94 -57.34
C VAL A 4 -10.89 -40.77 -56.08
N LYS A 5 -10.97 -42.11 -56.19
CA LYS A 5 -11.03 -43.03 -55.03
C LYS A 5 -9.74 -43.04 -54.20
N GLU A 6 -8.57 -42.92 -54.80
CA GLU A 6 -7.29 -42.85 -54.07
C GLU A 6 -7.13 -41.52 -53.32
N ILE A 7 -7.54 -40.39 -53.92
CA ILE A 7 -7.52 -39.07 -53.25
C ILE A 7 -8.54 -39.01 -52.11
N THR A 8 -9.73 -39.63 -52.25
CA THR A 8 -10.70 -39.70 -51.15
C THR A 8 -10.28 -40.64 -50.03
N LEU A 9 -9.60 -41.76 -50.33
CA LEU A 9 -9.11 -42.68 -49.31
C LEU A 9 -7.94 -42.07 -48.52
N VAL A 10 -7.03 -41.35 -49.17
CA VAL A 10 -5.94 -40.60 -48.51
C VAL A 10 -6.50 -39.44 -47.68
N ALA A 11 -7.53 -38.73 -48.16
CA ALA A 11 -8.22 -37.71 -47.37
C ALA A 11 -8.97 -38.32 -46.17
N LEU A 12 -9.60 -39.48 -46.31
CA LEU A 12 -10.26 -40.18 -45.19
C LEU A 12 -9.25 -40.69 -44.15
N ILE A 13 -8.08 -41.18 -44.59
CA ILE A 13 -7.00 -41.63 -43.70
C ILE A 13 -6.35 -40.44 -42.98
N LEU A 14 -6.23 -39.28 -43.64
CA LEU A 14 -5.79 -38.03 -43.00
C LEU A 14 -6.83 -37.49 -42.00
N ILE A 15 -8.13 -37.57 -42.33
CA ILE A 15 -9.22 -37.18 -41.42
C ILE A 15 -9.32 -38.14 -40.22
N LEU A 16 -9.11 -39.45 -40.43
CA LEU A 16 -9.09 -40.46 -39.37
C LEU A 16 -7.84 -40.35 -38.48
N MET A 17 -6.68 -39.96 -39.04
CA MET A 17 -5.48 -39.64 -38.26
C MET A 17 -5.61 -38.31 -37.49
N LEU A 18 -6.37 -37.34 -37.99
CA LEU A 18 -6.71 -36.09 -37.28
C LEU A 18 -7.77 -36.28 -36.19
N SER A 19 -8.65 -37.28 -36.30
CA SER A 19 -9.59 -37.66 -35.23
C SER A 19 -8.96 -38.52 -34.13
N GLY A 20 -7.68 -38.87 -34.28
CA GLY A 20 -6.99 -39.87 -33.49
C GLY A 20 -6.07 -39.36 -32.38
N PHE A 21 -6.09 -38.07 -31.97
CA PHE A 21 -5.44 -37.61 -30.72
C PHE A 21 -6.07 -36.28 -30.22
N VAL A 22 -7.36 -36.30 -29.88
CA VAL A 22 -7.81 -35.53 -28.72
C VAL A 22 -8.02 -36.57 -27.63
N ASN A 23 -6.92 -37.00 -27.03
CA ASN A 23 -7.01 -37.52 -25.67
C ASN A 23 -7.51 -36.31 -24.88
N ALA A 24 -8.80 -36.26 -24.54
CA ALA A 24 -9.30 -35.31 -23.55
C ALA A 24 -8.54 -35.65 -22.27
N GLN A 25 -7.38 -35.03 -22.08
CA GLN A 25 -6.66 -35.09 -20.82
C GLN A 25 -7.70 -34.69 -19.79
N GLN A 26 -8.08 -35.62 -18.91
CA GLN A 26 -8.95 -35.28 -17.81
C GLN A 26 -8.34 -34.04 -17.16
N PRO A 27 -9.13 -32.98 -16.92
CA PRO A 27 -8.58 -31.70 -16.53
C PRO A 27 -7.78 -31.90 -15.25
N GLN A 28 -6.46 -31.77 -15.38
CA GLN A 28 -5.52 -32.21 -14.36
C GLN A 28 -5.76 -31.38 -13.10
N LYS A 29 -6.18 -32.02 -12.01
CA LYS A 29 -6.34 -31.36 -10.71
C LYS A 29 -4.99 -30.85 -10.23
N MET A 30 -4.96 -29.67 -9.63
CA MET A 30 -3.73 -29.07 -9.14
C MET A 30 -3.61 -29.22 -7.62
N THR A 31 -2.41 -29.57 -7.16
CA THR A 31 -2.08 -29.59 -5.73
C THR A 31 -1.86 -28.17 -5.20
N ARG A 32 -2.01 -27.99 -3.89
CA ARG A 32 -1.77 -26.71 -3.21
C ARG A 32 -0.37 -26.16 -3.47
N VAL A 33 0.65 -27.02 -3.41
CA VAL A 33 2.03 -26.61 -3.67
C VAL A 33 2.25 -26.15 -5.11
N ASN A 34 1.68 -26.85 -6.09
CA ASN A 34 1.82 -26.44 -7.49
C ASN A 34 1.12 -25.11 -7.77
N PHE A 35 -0.04 -24.88 -7.15
CA PHE A 35 -0.73 -23.58 -7.23
C PHE A 35 0.13 -22.45 -6.67
N VAL A 36 0.75 -22.66 -5.49
CA VAL A 36 1.65 -21.68 -4.87
C VAL A 36 2.86 -21.39 -5.76
N LYS A 37 3.47 -22.42 -6.36
CA LYS A 37 4.62 -22.23 -7.26
C LYS A 37 4.25 -21.37 -8.47
N GLU A 38 3.10 -21.59 -9.08
CA GLU A 38 2.62 -20.77 -10.20
C GLU A 38 2.32 -19.33 -9.76
N LEU A 39 1.75 -19.14 -8.57
CA LEU A 39 1.48 -17.81 -8.02
C LEU A 39 2.77 -17.03 -7.71
N ILE A 40 3.75 -17.67 -7.07
CA ILE A 40 5.06 -17.07 -6.77
C ILE A 40 5.80 -16.64 -8.04
N LYS A 41 5.75 -17.48 -9.09
CA LYS A 41 6.30 -17.12 -10.40
C LYS A 41 5.55 -15.95 -11.04
N LEU A 42 4.21 -15.96 -11.00
CA LEU A 42 3.38 -14.89 -11.55
C LEU A 42 3.68 -13.53 -10.90
N MET A 43 3.94 -13.53 -9.59
CA MET A 43 4.27 -12.35 -8.81
C MET A 43 5.73 -11.90 -8.94
N ASN A 44 6.57 -12.67 -9.65
CA ASN A 44 8.01 -12.46 -9.76
C ASN A 44 8.68 -12.25 -8.39
N VAL A 45 8.34 -13.12 -7.43
CA VAL A 45 8.90 -13.08 -6.07
C VAL A 45 10.27 -13.74 -6.06
N GLU A 46 11.27 -13.07 -5.47
CA GLU A 46 12.59 -13.64 -5.28
C GLU A 46 12.53 -14.84 -4.33
N ILE A 47 13.27 -15.89 -4.68
CA ILE A 47 13.26 -17.17 -3.95
C ILE A 47 14.61 -17.34 -3.27
N ASP A 48 14.62 -17.16 -1.95
CA ASP A 48 15.75 -17.52 -1.10
C ASP A 48 15.79 -19.04 -0.90
N GLN A 49 16.84 -19.67 -1.43
CA GLN A 49 17.05 -21.12 -1.34
C GLN A 49 17.37 -21.61 0.08
N GLY A 50 17.79 -20.71 0.98
CA GLY A 50 18.11 -21.03 2.38
C GLY A 50 16.93 -20.88 3.34
N SER A 51 15.80 -20.34 2.89
CA SER A 51 14.63 -20.10 3.73
C SER A 51 13.75 -21.35 3.86
N GLU A 52 13.26 -21.63 5.07
CA GLU A 52 12.36 -22.76 5.34
C GLU A 52 11.04 -22.28 5.96
N PRO A 53 9.88 -22.81 5.53
CA PRO A 53 8.61 -22.53 6.18
C PRO A 53 8.45 -23.39 7.45
N PRO A 54 7.55 -23.02 8.38
CA PRO A 54 7.35 -23.77 9.63
C PRO A 54 6.53 -25.08 9.46
N PHE A 55 6.40 -25.59 8.23
CA PHE A 55 5.55 -26.73 7.90
C PHE A 55 6.33 -28.05 7.96
N LYS A 56 5.86 -28.97 8.80
CA LYS A 56 6.52 -30.25 9.10
C LYS A 56 6.22 -31.35 8.08
N ASP A 57 5.25 -31.12 7.20
CA ASP A 57 4.72 -32.11 6.25
C ASP A 57 5.23 -31.92 4.82
N ILE A 58 6.21 -31.03 4.60
CA ILE A 58 6.81 -30.83 3.28
C ILE A 58 7.87 -31.90 3.04
N THR A 59 7.59 -32.81 2.11
CA THR A 59 8.46 -33.97 1.84
C THR A 59 9.43 -33.73 0.69
N LYS A 60 9.09 -32.84 -0.24
CA LYS A 60 9.90 -32.50 -1.42
C LYS A 60 10.75 -31.26 -1.15
N LYS A 61 12.08 -31.43 -1.14
CA LYS A 61 13.03 -30.34 -0.87
C LYS A 61 12.91 -29.17 -1.86
N GLU A 62 12.60 -29.46 -3.12
CA GLU A 62 12.42 -28.45 -4.18
C GLU A 62 11.22 -27.53 -3.98
N ASP A 63 10.26 -27.90 -3.12
CA ASP A 63 9.08 -27.09 -2.83
C ASP A 63 9.31 -26.14 -1.64
N ILE A 64 10.29 -26.44 -0.79
CA ILE A 64 10.59 -25.69 0.45
C ILE A 64 10.80 -24.19 0.15
N PRO A 65 11.67 -23.76 -0.79
CA PRO A 65 11.91 -22.34 -1.00
C PRO A 65 10.68 -21.57 -1.49
N TYR A 66 9.82 -22.19 -2.30
CA TYR A 66 8.59 -21.58 -2.79
C TYR A 66 7.57 -21.39 -1.66
N LEU A 67 7.42 -22.42 -0.81
CA LEU A 67 6.52 -22.36 0.33
C LEU A 67 7.06 -21.41 1.42
N ALA A 68 8.38 -21.32 1.60
CA ALA A 68 9.01 -20.32 2.47
C ALA A 68 8.71 -18.90 1.99
N ALA A 69 8.95 -18.61 0.70
CA ALA A 69 8.66 -17.30 0.11
C ALA A 69 7.17 -16.92 0.25
N ALA A 70 6.26 -17.86 -0.04
CA ALA A 70 4.83 -17.64 0.11
C ALA A 70 4.40 -17.45 1.57
N PHE A 71 5.02 -18.17 2.51
CA PHE A 71 4.75 -18.04 3.94
C PHE A 71 5.24 -16.69 4.48
N ASN A 72 6.46 -16.28 4.13
CA ASN A 72 7.03 -15.00 4.55
C ASN A 72 6.23 -13.81 4.02
N LYS A 73 5.68 -13.93 2.81
CA LYS A 73 4.72 -12.96 2.23
C LYS A 73 3.29 -13.11 2.75
N LYS A 74 3.05 -14.00 3.73
CA LYS A 74 1.74 -14.26 4.36
C LYS A 74 0.65 -14.71 3.37
N ILE A 75 1.04 -15.19 2.19
CA ILE A 75 0.15 -15.73 1.13
C ILE A 75 -0.47 -17.04 1.60
N ILE A 76 0.35 -17.89 2.22
CA ILE A 76 -0.06 -19.18 2.75
C ILE A 76 0.05 -19.23 4.27
N SER A 77 -0.78 -20.08 4.86
CA SER A 77 -0.75 -20.43 6.27
C SER A 77 -0.97 -21.94 6.40
N GLY A 78 -0.54 -22.51 7.53
CA GLY A 78 -0.75 -23.92 7.84
C GLY A 78 -1.70 -24.13 9.02
N ASP A 79 -2.19 -25.35 9.17
CA ASP A 79 -2.94 -25.80 10.35
C ASP A 79 -2.05 -26.75 11.18
N ARG A 80 -1.86 -26.44 12.46
CA ARG A 80 -1.06 -27.26 13.40
C ARG A 80 0.32 -27.68 12.85
N GLY A 81 0.98 -26.74 12.17
CA GLY A 81 2.31 -26.95 11.58
C GLY A 81 2.30 -27.79 10.30
N LYS A 82 1.16 -27.94 9.62
CA LYS A 82 1.04 -28.62 8.32
C LYS A 82 0.44 -27.69 7.25
N PHE A 83 0.95 -27.79 6.02
CA PHE A 83 0.39 -27.06 4.87
C PHE A 83 -0.49 -27.93 3.96
N ASN A 84 -0.32 -29.25 4.04
CA ASN A 84 -0.88 -30.28 3.19
C ASN A 84 -0.55 -30.04 1.70
N ALA A 85 0.75 -29.93 1.40
CA ALA A 85 1.26 -29.53 0.07
C ALA A 85 0.68 -30.32 -1.11
N GLU A 86 0.49 -31.64 -0.94
CA GLU A 86 0.05 -32.57 -1.99
C GLU A 86 -1.48 -32.70 -2.09
N GLU A 87 -2.25 -32.09 -1.18
CA GLU A 87 -3.70 -32.06 -1.32
C GLU A 87 -4.12 -31.17 -2.49
N PHE A 88 -5.23 -31.52 -3.13
CA PHE A 88 -5.78 -30.70 -4.20
C PHE A 88 -6.35 -29.40 -3.65
N VAL A 89 -6.06 -28.29 -4.34
CA VAL A 89 -6.54 -26.97 -3.94
C VAL A 89 -8.02 -26.82 -4.28
N THR A 90 -8.81 -26.33 -3.32
CA THR A 90 -10.22 -25.98 -3.55
C THR A 90 -10.35 -24.56 -4.08
N LYS A 91 -11.49 -24.23 -4.70
CA LYS A 91 -11.75 -22.91 -5.26
C LYS A 91 -11.67 -21.79 -4.21
N GLU A 92 -12.22 -22.00 -3.01
CA GLU A 92 -12.11 -21.01 -1.94
C GLU A 92 -10.67 -20.81 -1.45
N GLN A 93 -9.87 -21.89 -1.37
CA GLN A 93 -8.46 -21.81 -0.99
C GLN A 93 -7.64 -21.06 -2.04
N ALA A 94 -7.88 -21.32 -3.33
CA ALA A 94 -7.22 -20.62 -4.43
C ALA A 94 -7.53 -19.12 -4.39
N VAL A 95 -8.79 -18.72 -4.18
CA VAL A 95 -9.18 -17.31 -4.06
C VAL A 95 -8.51 -16.64 -2.86
N VAL A 96 -8.47 -17.29 -1.70
CA VAL A 96 -7.78 -16.73 -0.51
C VAL A 96 -6.30 -16.50 -0.79
N MET A 97 -5.61 -17.46 -1.40
CA MET A 97 -4.19 -17.31 -1.75
C MET A 97 -3.98 -16.17 -2.78
N LEU A 98 -4.86 -16.05 -3.79
CA LEU A 98 -4.77 -14.98 -4.78
C LEU A 98 -5.02 -13.59 -4.18
N VAL A 99 -6.00 -13.45 -3.30
CA VAL A 99 -6.29 -12.18 -2.63
C VAL A 99 -5.16 -11.81 -1.67
N ARG A 100 -4.62 -12.77 -0.92
CA ARG A 100 -3.44 -12.52 -0.06
C ARG A 100 -2.20 -12.16 -0.86
N ALA A 101 -2.03 -12.74 -2.06
CA ALA A 101 -0.97 -12.34 -2.97
C ALA A 101 -1.06 -10.86 -3.41
N LEU A 102 -2.25 -10.25 -3.37
CA LEU A 102 -2.43 -8.80 -3.59
C LEU A 102 -2.01 -7.94 -2.38
N GLY A 103 -1.42 -8.53 -1.33
CA GLY A 103 -1.11 -7.84 -0.06
C GLY A 103 -2.33 -7.68 0.86
N VAL A 104 -3.47 -8.26 0.49
CA VAL A 104 -4.71 -8.17 1.28
C VAL A 104 -4.74 -9.31 2.30
N LEU A 105 -4.04 -9.09 3.40
CA LEU A 105 -3.77 -10.14 4.38
C LEU A 105 -4.83 -10.22 5.49
N ASN A 106 -5.50 -9.10 5.80
CA ASN A 106 -6.46 -9.01 6.91
C ASN A 106 -7.61 -8.10 6.50
N ILE A 107 -8.69 -8.73 6.05
CA ILE A 107 -9.94 -8.05 5.74
C ILE A 107 -10.75 -8.01 7.04
N ASN A 108 -11.29 -6.85 7.39
CA ASN A 108 -12.20 -6.71 8.52
C ASN A 108 -13.34 -7.73 8.36
N GLN A 109 -13.35 -8.76 9.21
CA GLN A 109 -14.29 -9.87 9.10
C GLN A 109 -15.72 -9.42 9.34
N ASP A 110 -15.94 -8.40 10.16
CA ASP A 110 -17.27 -7.89 10.47
C ASP A 110 -17.87 -7.12 9.28
N GLU A 111 -17.06 -6.33 8.57
CA GLU A 111 -17.49 -5.64 7.35
C GLU A 111 -17.69 -6.63 6.20
N ALA A 112 -16.77 -7.58 6.04
CA ALA A 112 -16.84 -8.60 5.01
C ALA A 112 -18.03 -9.57 5.17
N SER A 113 -18.37 -9.90 6.42
CA SER A 113 -19.50 -10.80 6.72
C SER A 113 -20.85 -10.13 6.48
N LYS A 114 -20.90 -8.80 6.52
CA LYS A 114 -22.11 -7.98 6.25
C LYS A 114 -22.30 -7.66 4.77
N ALA A 115 -21.25 -7.75 3.96
CA ALA A 115 -21.33 -7.48 2.54
C ALA A 115 -22.05 -8.63 1.80
N GLU A 116 -23.08 -8.28 1.04
CA GLU A 116 -23.84 -9.24 0.25
C GLU A 116 -23.03 -9.70 -0.97
N ILE A 117 -22.98 -11.02 -1.16
CA ILE A 117 -22.46 -11.69 -2.36
C ILE A 117 -23.60 -12.51 -2.96
N ASN A 118 -23.79 -12.44 -4.28
CA ASN A 118 -25.01 -12.93 -4.94
C ASN A 118 -24.97 -14.42 -5.31
N PHE A 119 -24.04 -15.21 -4.75
CA PHE A 119 -23.95 -16.63 -5.06
C PHE A 119 -25.10 -17.45 -4.44
N LEU A 120 -25.69 -18.34 -5.23
CA LEU A 120 -26.75 -19.25 -4.79
C LEU A 120 -26.33 -20.23 -3.67
N ASP A 121 -25.02 -20.45 -3.53
CA ASP A 121 -24.41 -21.29 -2.49
C ASP A 121 -23.45 -20.50 -1.58
N ALA A 122 -23.69 -19.19 -1.44
CA ALA A 122 -22.87 -18.32 -0.58
C ALA A 122 -22.75 -18.84 0.85
N ASN A 123 -23.75 -19.53 1.38
CA ASN A 123 -23.75 -20.14 2.71
C ASN A 123 -22.80 -21.35 2.86
N LYS A 124 -22.25 -21.89 1.76
CA LYS A 124 -21.25 -22.97 1.77
C LYS A 124 -19.81 -22.47 1.80
N ILE A 125 -19.60 -21.15 1.65
CA ILE A 125 -18.27 -20.54 1.73
C ILE A 125 -17.86 -20.56 3.21
N SER A 126 -16.68 -21.12 3.47
CA SER A 126 -16.14 -21.20 4.83
C SER A 126 -15.95 -19.81 5.43
N ASP A 127 -16.17 -19.66 6.74
CA ASP A 127 -16.08 -18.36 7.43
C ASP A 127 -14.72 -17.68 7.24
N TRP A 128 -13.63 -18.45 7.26
CA TRP A 128 -12.28 -17.95 7.02
C TRP A 128 -12.02 -17.50 5.57
N ALA A 129 -12.80 -17.99 4.60
CA ALA A 129 -12.67 -17.67 3.18
C ALA A 129 -13.60 -16.51 2.75
N ARG A 130 -14.74 -16.36 3.43
CA ARG A 130 -15.79 -15.37 3.10
C ARG A 130 -15.24 -13.96 2.89
N PRO A 131 -14.38 -13.39 3.76
CA PRO A 131 -13.86 -12.04 3.55
C PRO A 131 -13.10 -11.87 2.24
N TYR A 132 -12.30 -12.86 1.87
CA TYR A 132 -11.50 -12.82 0.66
C TYR A 132 -12.35 -13.03 -0.59
N VAL A 133 -13.37 -13.89 -0.53
CA VAL A 133 -14.33 -14.06 -1.63
C VAL A 133 -15.12 -12.77 -1.85
N THR A 134 -15.62 -12.15 -0.78
CA THR A 134 -16.29 -10.84 -0.83
C THR A 134 -15.39 -9.77 -1.43
N TYR A 135 -14.11 -9.70 -1.01
CA TYR A 135 -13.14 -8.78 -1.61
C TYR A 135 -12.99 -9.04 -3.11
N ALA A 136 -12.81 -10.30 -3.50
CA ALA A 136 -12.63 -10.67 -4.89
C ALA A 136 -13.85 -10.29 -5.76
N VAL A 137 -15.07 -10.39 -5.23
CA VAL A 137 -16.29 -9.91 -5.90
C VAL A 137 -16.32 -8.39 -5.98
N LYS A 138 -16.11 -7.69 -4.85
CA LYS A 138 -16.15 -6.23 -4.77
C LYS A 138 -15.19 -5.54 -5.77
N TYR A 139 -14.04 -6.16 -6.01
CA TYR A 139 -13.03 -5.63 -6.93
C TYR A 139 -13.08 -6.27 -8.33
N GLY A 140 -14.16 -6.98 -8.67
CA GLY A 140 -14.40 -7.54 -10.01
C GLY A 140 -13.52 -8.74 -10.38
N LEU A 141 -12.72 -9.24 -9.44
CA LEU A 141 -11.84 -10.40 -9.64
C LEU A 141 -12.68 -11.69 -9.78
N ILE A 142 -13.88 -11.73 -9.20
CA ILE A 142 -14.85 -12.81 -9.34
C ILE A 142 -16.21 -12.18 -9.67
N ASP A 143 -16.93 -12.80 -10.60
CA ASP A 143 -18.30 -12.40 -10.95
C ASP A 143 -19.28 -13.24 -10.14
N ASP A 144 -20.20 -12.59 -9.43
CA ASP A 144 -21.23 -13.23 -8.62
C ASP A 144 -22.63 -13.20 -9.25
N SER A 145 -22.75 -12.67 -10.48
CA SER A 145 -24.04 -12.55 -11.19
C SER A 145 -24.55 -13.85 -11.81
N GLN A 146 -23.72 -14.89 -11.95
CA GLN A 146 -23.98 -16.05 -12.80
C GLN A 146 -24.23 -17.39 -12.07
N GLY A 147 -24.54 -17.38 -10.76
CA GLY A 147 -25.04 -18.59 -10.09
C GLY A 147 -24.25 -19.05 -8.86
N LYS A 148 -23.57 -20.19 -8.92
CA LYS A 148 -22.90 -20.82 -7.76
C LYS A 148 -21.40 -20.54 -7.75
N PHE A 149 -20.85 -20.30 -6.57
CA PHE A 149 -19.41 -20.19 -6.34
C PHE A 149 -18.71 -21.55 -6.33
N GLU A 150 -19.31 -22.58 -5.73
CA GLU A 150 -18.73 -23.92 -5.54
C GLU A 150 -17.43 -23.93 -4.69
N PRO A 151 -17.46 -23.49 -3.42
CA PRO A 151 -16.26 -23.24 -2.62
C PRO A 151 -15.34 -24.46 -2.43
N GLN A 152 -15.94 -25.64 -2.23
CA GLN A 152 -15.21 -26.90 -1.99
C GLN A 152 -14.79 -27.64 -3.26
N LYS A 153 -15.14 -27.11 -4.45
CA LYS A 153 -14.76 -27.73 -5.71
C LYS A 153 -13.24 -27.68 -5.86
N VAL A 154 -12.63 -28.82 -6.15
CA VAL A 154 -11.22 -28.90 -6.53
C VAL A 154 -11.04 -28.22 -7.87
N VAL A 155 -10.11 -27.27 -7.93
CA VAL A 155 -9.82 -26.55 -9.17
C VAL A 155 -8.89 -27.35 -10.08
N THR A 156 -9.18 -27.28 -11.36
CA THR A 156 -8.39 -27.91 -12.43
C THR A 156 -7.35 -26.94 -12.97
N LYS A 157 -6.31 -27.47 -13.62
CA LYS A 157 -5.26 -26.63 -14.23
C LYS A 157 -5.80 -25.56 -15.19
N PRO A 158 -6.78 -25.84 -16.09
CA PRO A 158 -7.37 -24.81 -16.92
C PRO A 158 -8.10 -23.72 -16.11
N GLU A 159 -8.90 -24.11 -15.12
CA GLU A 159 -9.62 -23.15 -14.25
C GLU A 159 -8.64 -22.29 -13.45
N ILE A 160 -7.50 -22.84 -13.04
CA ILE A 160 -6.44 -22.08 -12.37
C ILE A 160 -5.77 -21.10 -13.32
N VAL A 161 -5.48 -21.51 -14.56
CA VAL A 161 -4.94 -20.60 -15.57
C VAL A 161 -5.92 -19.45 -15.84
N GLU A 162 -7.22 -19.74 -15.91
CA GLU A 162 -8.25 -18.71 -16.04
C GLU A 162 -8.29 -17.78 -14.83
N MET A 163 -8.28 -18.32 -13.61
CA MET A 163 -8.20 -17.53 -12.38
C MET A 163 -6.93 -16.67 -12.36
N LEU A 164 -5.76 -17.26 -12.63
CA LEU A 164 -4.49 -16.55 -12.68
C LEU A 164 -4.48 -15.47 -13.76
N ASN A 165 -5.05 -15.72 -14.94
CA ASN A 165 -5.15 -14.71 -16.00
C ASN A 165 -6.06 -13.56 -15.60
N LYS A 166 -7.22 -13.84 -15.00
CA LYS A 166 -8.13 -12.81 -14.50
C LYS A 166 -7.49 -11.97 -13.40
N PHE A 167 -6.70 -12.61 -12.54
CA PHE A 167 -5.94 -11.93 -11.48
C PHE A 167 -4.65 -11.28 -11.99
N LYS A 168 -4.09 -11.72 -13.12
CA LYS A 168 -2.87 -11.15 -13.71
C LYS A 168 -3.05 -9.66 -13.99
N GLU A 169 -4.24 -9.26 -14.42
CA GLU A 169 -4.58 -7.85 -14.61
C GLU A 169 -4.73 -7.08 -13.27
N ALA A 170 -4.82 -7.74 -12.13
CA ALA A 170 -4.68 -7.06 -10.84
C ALA A 170 -3.20 -6.88 -10.44
N PHE A 171 -2.31 -7.77 -10.92
CA PHE A 171 -0.91 -7.83 -10.49
C PHE A 171 0.07 -7.12 -11.40
N VAL A 172 -0.10 -7.19 -12.72
CA VAL A 172 0.93 -6.76 -13.68
C VAL A 172 0.37 -5.98 -14.87
N ARG A 173 1.11 -4.97 -15.30
CA ARG A 173 0.98 -4.29 -16.61
C ARG A 173 2.34 -4.34 -17.27
N GLU A 174 2.39 -4.69 -18.55
CA GLU A 174 3.65 -4.81 -19.30
C GLU A 174 4.68 -5.76 -18.64
N GLY A 175 4.21 -6.74 -17.86
CA GLY A 175 5.08 -7.65 -17.09
C GLY A 175 5.65 -7.06 -15.79
N LEU A 176 5.27 -5.82 -15.44
CA LEU A 176 5.70 -5.12 -14.23
C LEU A 176 4.60 -5.06 -13.18
N THR A 177 4.95 -5.30 -11.93
CA THR A 177 4.06 -5.09 -10.78
C THR A 177 3.80 -3.61 -10.55
N ALA A 178 2.73 -3.27 -9.82
CA ALA A 178 2.42 -1.89 -9.48
C ALA A 178 3.56 -1.19 -8.71
N ALA A 179 4.19 -1.89 -7.77
CA ALA A 179 5.37 -1.36 -7.07
C ALA A 179 6.53 -1.07 -8.03
N GLN A 180 6.77 -1.93 -9.01
CA GLN A 180 7.83 -1.71 -10.02
C GLN A 180 7.51 -0.54 -10.98
N ILE A 181 6.23 -0.29 -11.29
CA ILE A 181 5.88 0.92 -12.07
C ILE A 181 6.07 2.19 -11.24
N LEU A 182 5.75 2.19 -9.95
CA LEU A 182 6.07 3.31 -9.06
C LEU A 182 7.58 3.56 -9.00
N GLU A 183 8.36 2.51 -8.77
CA GLU A 183 9.82 2.60 -8.76
C GLU A 183 10.38 3.12 -10.10
N LEU A 184 9.80 2.68 -11.22
CA LEU A 184 10.17 3.19 -12.54
C LEU A 184 9.84 4.67 -12.70
N ALA A 185 8.67 5.12 -12.21
CA ALA A 185 8.28 6.52 -12.23
C ALA A 185 9.18 7.39 -11.33
N ASP A 186 9.57 6.89 -10.15
CA ASP A 186 10.54 7.53 -9.27
C ASP A 186 11.91 7.65 -9.93
N ASN A 187 12.39 6.60 -10.58
CA ASN A 187 13.66 6.63 -11.30
C ASN A 187 13.62 7.57 -12.53
N LYS A 188 12.45 7.75 -13.15
CA LYS A 188 12.27 8.78 -14.19
C LYS A 188 12.32 10.18 -13.61
N LEU A 189 11.74 10.39 -12.43
CA LEU A 189 11.78 11.68 -11.74
C LEU A 189 13.21 12.14 -11.47
N LYS A 190 14.11 11.21 -11.10
CA LYS A 190 15.56 11.46 -10.90
C LYS A 190 16.29 11.96 -12.15
N GLY A 191 15.72 11.73 -13.33
CA GLY A 191 16.27 12.24 -14.59
C GLY A 191 16.03 13.73 -14.82
N TYR A 192 15.24 14.38 -13.95
CA TYR A 192 14.92 15.79 -14.04
C TYR A 192 15.47 16.55 -12.84
N ASP A 193 16.17 17.65 -13.13
CA ASP A 193 16.66 18.55 -12.07
C ASP A 193 15.51 19.32 -11.42
N THR A 194 14.37 19.47 -12.09
CA THR A 194 13.27 20.33 -11.63
C THR A 194 11.90 19.74 -11.94
N TYR A 195 10.90 20.09 -11.14
CA TYR A 195 9.49 19.95 -11.50
C TYR A 195 8.62 20.90 -10.69
N LYS A 196 7.38 21.08 -11.13
CA LYS A 196 6.35 21.88 -10.45
C LYS A 196 5.23 20.96 -9.98
N PHE A 197 4.57 21.36 -8.92
CA PHE A 197 3.35 20.71 -8.46
C PHE A 197 2.32 21.71 -7.98
N LYS A 198 1.05 21.33 -8.12
CA LYS A 198 -0.08 22.09 -7.57
C LYS A 198 -1.07 21.12 -6.97
N GLY A 199 -1.61 21.44 -5.80
CA GLY A 199 -2.54 20.57 -5.14
C GLY A 199 -3.49 21.27 -4.18
N SER A 200 -4.35 20.45 -3.59
CA SER A 200 -5.24 20.87 -2.53
C SER A 200 -5.39 19.76 -1.51
N ILE A 201 -5.38 20.09 -0.22
CA ILE A 201 -5.71 19.19 0.87
C ILE A 201 -6.94 19.75 1.59
N GLY A 202 -7.97 18.93 1.76
CA GLY A 202 -9.04 19.14 2.73
C GLY A 202 -8.78 18.29 3.97
N MET A 203 -8.92 18.87 5.15
CA MET A 203 -8.86 18.19 6.44
C MET A 203 -10.11 18.52 7.24
N THR A 204 -10.79 17.50 7.74
CA THR A 204 -11.92 17.65 8.68
C THR A 204 -11.55 16.92 9.96
N GLN A 205 -11.44 17.68 11.05
CA GLN A 205 -11.19 17.17 12.40
C GLN A 205 -12.45 17.37 13.24
N ASN A 206 -12.99 16.27 13.75
CA ASN A 206 -14.05 16.28 14.77
C ASN A 206 -13.43 15.77 16.07
N VAL A 207 -13.53 16.57 17.14
CA VAL A 207 -13.10 16.20 18.49
C VAL A 207 -14.35 16.13 19.36
N LYS A 208 -14.60 14.97 19.95
CA LYS A 208 -15.65 14.76 20.92
C LYS A 208 -15.07 14.67 22.32
N LEU A 209 -15.48 15.59 23.18
CA LEU A 209 -15.03 15.68 24.56
C LEU A 209 -15.81 14.71 25.47
N PRO A 210 -15.29 14.40 26.67
CA PRO A 210 -16.01 13.56 27.65
C PRO A 210 -17.35 14.16 28.09
N THR A 211 -17.49 15.49 27.99
CA THR A 211 -18.75 16.22 28.23
C THR A 211 -19.85 15.90 27.21
N GLY A 212 -19.49 15.29 26.08
CA GLY A 212 -20.35 15.03 24.94
C GLY A 212 -20.39 16.17 23.92
N GLU A 213 -19.70 17.28 24.19
CA GLU A 213 -19.52 18.39 23.24
C GLU A 213 -18.64 17.94 22.06
N GLU A 214 -18.96 18.42 20.86
CA GLU A 214 -18.20 18.14 19.64
C GLU A 214 -17.69 19.44 19.02
N GLU A 215 -16.37 19.49 18.79
CA GLU A 215 -15.69 20.59 18.12
C GLU A 215 -15.33 20.15 16.69
N LEU A 216 -15.79 20.93 15.70
CA LEU A 216 -15.50 20.68 14.28
C LEU A 216 -14.56 21.75 13.73
N THR A 217 -13.42 21.29 13.21
CA THR A 217 -12.48 22.10 12.46
C THR A 217 -12.38 21.59 11.04
N VAL A 218 -12.60 22.48 10.06
CA VAL A 218 -12.45 22.18 8.63
C VAL A 218 -11.35 23.06 8.05
N THR A 219 -10.28 22.45 7.56
CA THR A 219 -9.16 23.15 6.92
C THR A 219 -9.10 22.80 5.45
N LYS A 220 -8.91 23.79 4.59
CA LYS A 220 -8.57 23.63 3.19
C LYS A 220 -7.24 24.31 2.91
N ILE A 221 -6.34 23.60 2.26
CA ILE A 221 -5.02 24.08 1.85
C ILE A 221 -4.98 23.99 0.34
N GLU A 222 -4.71 25.10 -0.34
CA GLU A 222 -4.39 25.13 -1.76
C GLU A 222 -2.91 25.48 -1.91
N GLN A 223 -2.15 24.61 -2.57
CA GLN A 223 -0.68 24.70 -2.59
C GLN A 223 -0.17 24.72 -4.02
N ASP A 224 0.76 25.64 -4.28
CA ASP A 224 1.62 25.65 -5.45
C ASP A 224 3.06 25.43 -4.99
N GLY A 225 3.82 24.63 -5.73
CA GLY A 225 5.17 24.28 -5.34
C GLY A 225 6.11 24.04 -6.51
N ILE A 226 7.38 24.27 -6.25
CA ILE A 226 8.50 24.00 -7.13
C ILE A 226 9.53 23.16 -6.39
N PHE A 227 10.12 22.23 -7.12
CA PHE A 227 11.21 21.39 -6.67
C PHE A 227 12.41 21.58 -7.59
N GLU A 228 13.60 21.59 -7.00
CA GLU A 228 14.88 21.50 -7.68
C GLU A 228 15.80 20.52 -6.94
N ALA A 229 16.45 19.63 -7.68
CA ALA A 229 17.44 18.71 -7.16
C ALA A 229 18.68 19.48 -6.67
N PRO A 230 19.33 19.06 -5.58
CA PRO A 230 19.09 17.85 -4.79
C PRO A 230 18.25 18.15 -3.53
N GLY A 231 17.10 18.82 -3.65
CA GLY A 231 16.15 18.91 -2.54
C GLY A 231 15.73 20.30 -2.12
N THR A 232 15.93 21.28 -3.00
CA THR A 232 15.36 22.61 -2.83
C THR A 232 13.86 22.52 -3.14
N VAL A 233 13.03 22.93 -2.18
CA VAL A 233 11.58 22.98 -2.34
C VAL A 233 11.10 24.36 -1.96
N TYR A 234 10.23 24.94 -2.77
CA TYR A 234 9.48 26.12 -2.35
C TYR A 234 7.99 25.86 -2.57
N THR A 235 7.18 26.18 -1.57
CA THR A 235 5.73 26.10 -1.66
C THR A 235 5.10 27.36 -1.13
N ILE A 236 4.02 27.77 -1.78
CA ILE A 236 3.08 28.78 -1.28
C ILE A 236 1.74 28.10 -1.09
N SER A 237 1.16 28.28 0.08
CA SER A 237 -0.10 27.66 0.47
C SER A 237 -1.09 28.73 0.89
N LYS A 238 -2.28 28.70 0.30
CA LYS A 238 -3.46 29.40 0.82
C LYS A 238 -4.21 28.45 1.75
N ASN A 239 -4.22 28.78 3.03
CA ASN A 239 -4.89 28.05 4.08
C ASN A 239 -6.22 28.72 4.42
N THR A 240 -7.28 27.93 4.52
CA THR A 240 -8.60 28.39 4.93
C THR A 240 -9.11 27.44 6.00
N THR A 241 -9.21 27.93 7.22
CA THR A 241 -9.64 27.15 8.38
C THR A 241 -10.98 27.70 8.87
N ASN A 242 -11.96 26.82 9.02
CA ASN A 242 -13.23 27.11 9.64
C ASN A 242 -13.27 26.38 11.00
N ILE A 243 -13.33 27.16 12.08
CA ILE A 243 -13.51 26.68 13.44
C ILE A 243 -14.87 27.18 13.89
N GLU A 244 -15.84 26.27 14.05
CA GLU A 244 -17.19 26.58 14.56
C GLU A 244 -17.91 27.76 13.85
N GLY A 245 -17.67 27.92 12.55
CA GLY A 245 -18.27 28.99 11.73
C GLY A 245 -17.40 30.25 11.59
N GLN A 246 -16.31 30.36 12.33
CA GLN A 246 -15.33 31.43 12.14
C GLN A 246 -14.31 31.04 11.05
N LEU A 247 -14.28 31.83 9.98
CA LEU A 247 -13.35 31.64 8.87
C LEU A 247 -12.04 32.39 9.12
N ILE A 248 -10.93 31.68 9.01
CA ILE A 248 -9.57 32.21 9.10
C ILE A 248 -8.89 31.90 7.76
N GLU A 249 -8.41 32.93 7.07
CA GLU A 249 -7.60 32.77 5.86
C GLU A 249 -6.18 33.23 6.13
N GLU A 250 -5.22 32.41 5.71
CA GLU A 250 -3.81 32.67 5.91
C GLU A 250 -3.01 32.20 4.69
N VAL A 251 -1.94 32.91 4.38
CA VAL A 251 -0.95 32.45 3.41
C VAL A 251 0.27 32.01 4.18
N SER A 252 0.78 30.82 3.86
CA SER A 252 2.04 30.32 4.38
C SER A 252 2.98 29.98 3.24
N GLU A 253 4.26 30.26 3.42
CA GLU A 253 5.32 29.87 2.51
C GLU A 253 6.28 28.94 3.23
N VAL A 254 6.74 27.91 2.52
CA VAL A 254 7.76 26.99 3.00
C VAL A 254 8.86 26.94 1.96
N TYR A 255 10.09 27.19 2.40
CA TYR A 255 11.28 27.02 1.60
C TYR A 255 12.22 26.05 2.28
N MET A 256 12.57 24.97 1.58
CA MET A 256 13.55 24.01 2.02
C MET A 256 14.78 24.14 1.14
N LYS A 257 15.96 24.27 1.76
CA LYS A 257 17.24 24.20 1.08
C LYS A 257 18.28 23.62 2.03
N ASP A 258 19.11 22.71 1.53
CA ASP A 258 20.17 22.07 2.32
C ASP A 258 19.66 21.45 3.64
N ARG A 259 18.45 20.88 3.61
CA ARG A 259 17.72 20.27 4.76
C ARG A 259 17.36 21.25 5.89
N VAL A 260 17.49 22.54 5.63
CA VAL A 260 16.94 23.61 6.46
C VAL A 260 15.59 24.00 5.88
N MET A 261 14.57 24.01 6.71
CA MET A 261 13.24 24.50 6.37
C MET A 261 13.07 25.92 6.91
N TYR A 262 12.57 26.81 6.06
CA TYR A 262 12.18 28.17 6.38
C TYR A 262 10.67 28.25 6.19
N ILE A 263 9.96 28.73 7.21
CA ILE A 263 8.50 28.83 7.21
C ILE A 263 8.12 30.28 7.44
N HIS A 264 7.25 30.82 6.60
CA HIS A 264 6.67 32.15 6.77
C HIS A 264 5.15 32.00 6.86
N ILE A 265 4.53 32.57 7.88
CA ILE A 265 3.11 32.39 8.19
C ILE A 265 2.48 33.77 8.42
N GLY A 266 1.46 34.09 7.63
CA GLY A 266 0.76 35.37 7.70
C GLY A 266 1.55 36.54 7.10
N GLN A 267 0.96 37.73 7.08
CA GLN A 267 1.52 38.89 6.35
C GLN A 267 2.57 39.70 7.13
N ASN A 268 2.72 39.48 8.44
CA ASN A 268 3.48 40.37 9.33
C ASN A 268 4.53 39.63 10.20
N GLN A 269 4.91 38.40 9.88
CA GLN A 269 5.91 37.65 10.65
C GLN A 269 7.20 37.47 9.84
N GLY A 270 8.35 37.35 10.52
CA GLY A 270 9.61 36.99 9.86
C GLY A 270 9.66 35.48 9.55
N TRP A 271 10.64 35.07 8.75
CA TRP A 271 10.89 33.65 8.47
C TRP A 271 11.35 32.90 9.72
N ILE A 272 10.72 31.75 9.99
CA ILE A 272 11.09 30.81 11.04
C ILE A 272 12.01 29.75 10.43
N LYS A 273 13.22 29.59 10.98
CA LYS A 273 14.19 28.58 10.53
C LYS A 273 14.09 27.31 11.40
N VAL A 274 13.96 26.16 10.76
CA VAL A 274 13.92 24.83 11.37
C VAL A 274 14.99 23.93 10.72
N ASP A 275 15.91 23.40 11.53
CA ASP A 275 16.93 22.44 11.05
C ASP A 275 16.38 21.01 11.14
N LEU A 276 16.19 20.35 9.99
CA LEU A 276 15.60 19.00 9.93
C LEU A 276 16.64 17.88 9.90
N ASN A 277 17.95 18.20 9.92
CA ASN A 277 19.00 17.19 9.74
C ASN A 277 18.90 16.04 10.74
N THR A 278 18.63 16.35 12.01
CA THR A 278 18.55 15.36 13.09
C THR A 278 17.33 14.45 12.93
N MET A 279 16.16 15.01 12.60
CA MET A 279 14.91 14.27 12.48
C MET A 279 14.91 13.35 11.24
N ILE A 280 15.43 13.83 10.11
CA ILE A 280 15.46 13.08 8.84
C ILE A 280 16.44 11.90 8.89
N MET A 281 17.63 12.08 9.47
CA MET A 281 18.60 10.99 9.62
C MET A 281 18.06 9.85 10.51
N GLN A 282 17.27 10.19 11.52
CA GLN A 282 16.70 9.23 12.47
C GLN A 282 15.52 8.46 11.89
N VAL A 283 14.59 9.14 11.20
CA VAL A 283 13.52 8.44 10.46
C VAL A 283 14.12 7.44 9.47
N GLY A 284 15.21 7.81 8.79
CA GLY A 284 15.86 6.92 7.83
C GLY A 284 16.71 5.79 8.41
N SER A 285 17.26 5.92 9.62
CA SER A 285 17.94 4.80 10.30
C SER A 285 16.95 3.76 10.84
N ILE A 286 15.80 4.23 11.29
CA ILE A 286 14.77 3.43 11.95
C ILE A 286 13.90 2.66 10.94
N THR A 287 13.44 3.35 9.90
CA THR A 287 12.48 2.80 8.93
C THR A 287 13.15 2.12 7.75
N GLY A 288 14.48 2.27 7.59
CA GLY A 288 15.19 1.94 6.35
C GLY A 288 14.84 2.87 5.18
N ILE A 289 13.89 3.79 5.36
CA ILE A 289 13.53 4.83 4.39
C ILE A 289 14.55 5.96 4.53
N ARG A 290 15.68 5.84 3.84
CA ARG A 290 16.49 7.03 3.58
C ARG A 290 15.65 7.93 2.69
N ASN A 291 15.08 9.00 3.25
CA ASN A 291 14.54 10.09 2.45
C ASN A 291 15.66 10.52 1.51
N THR A 292 15.48 10.25 0.23
CA THR A 292 16.31 10.81 -0.81
C THR A 292 16.09 12.32 -0.75
N GLN A 293 17.13 13.03 -1.12
CA GLN A 293 17.21 14.48 -1.25
C GLN A 293 16.20 15.05 -2.29
N GLU A 294 15.05 14.43 -2.57
CA GLU A 294 14.43 14.47 -3.90
C GLU A 294 12.92 14.81 -3.94
N GLY A 295 12.36 15.30 -2.83
CA GLY A 295 11.00 15.87 -2.81
C GLY A 295 9.89 14.86 -2.52
N LEU A 296 9.31 14.22 -3.56
CA LEU A 296 8.21 13.26 -3.39
C LEU A 296 8.61 12.07 -2.51
N PRO A 297 7.67 11.47 -1.73
CA PRO A 297 7.97 10.24 -1.00
C PRO A 297 8.31 9.14 -2.01
N GLN A 298 9.58 8.81 -2.12
CA GLN A 298 10.06 7.71 -2.96
C GLN A 298 10.06 6.45 -2.11
N PHE A 299 9.43 5.39 -2.62
CA PHE A 299 9.47 4.10 -1.95
C PHE A 299 9.84 3.03 -2.96
N SER A 300 10.99 2.37 -2.75
CA SER A 300 11.23 1.08 -3.39
C SER A 300 10.14 0.09 -2.97
N LYS A 301 9.97 -0.98 -3.74
CA LYS A 301 9.06 -2.07 -3.37
C LYS A 301 9.34 -2.59 -1.95
N GLU A 302 10.62 -2.75 -1.62
CA GLU A 302 11.09 -3.23 -0.31
C GLU A 302 10.76 -2.22 0.79
N GLN A 303 10.84 -0.92 0.50
CA GLN A 303 10.49 0.13 1.46
C GLN A 303 8.98 0.20 1.71
N LEU A 304 8.15 0.07 0.67
CA LEU A 304 6.70 -0.05 0.83
C LEU A 304 6.36 -1.25 1.71
N GLU A 305 6.89 -2.43 1.36
CA GLU A 305 6.63 -3.66 2.13
C GLU A 305 7.14 -3.55 3.57
N ALA A 306 8.28 -2.89 3.81
CA ALA A 306 8.86 -2.69 5.14
C ALA A 306 8.00 -1.81 6.06
N VAL A 307 7.26 -0.85 5.51
CA VAL A 307 6.37 0.04 6.27
C VAL A 307 4.91 -0.40 6.24
N GLY A 308 4.65 -1.62 5.75
CA GLY A 308 3.31 -2.17 5.65
C GLY A 308 2.47 -1.55 4.54
N MET A 309 3.07 -0.85 3.58
CA MET A 309 2.38 -0.32 2.41
C MET A 309 2.42 -1.33 1.25
N TYR A 310 1.31 -1.45 0.52
CA TYR A 310 1.19 -2.37 -0.61
C TYR A 310 0.65 -1.64 -1.84
N ALA A 311 1.42 -1.69 -2.93
CA ALA A 311 1.02 -1.14 -4.21
C ALA A 311 0.29 -2.18 -5.07
N ARG A 312 -0.83 -1.78 -5.68
CA ARG A 312 -1.62 -2.59 -6.62
C ARG A 312 -2.15 -1.73 -7.76
N TYR A 313 -2.48 -2.37 -8.88
CA TYR A 313 -3.15 -1.65 -9.97
C TYR A 313 -4.60 -1.32 -9.59
N GLY A 314 -5.00 -0.10 -9.89
CA GLY A 314 -6.39 0.31 -10.03
C GLY A 314 -6.90 0.04 -11.45
N HIS A 315 -8.08 0.56 -11.75
CA HIS A 315 -8.54 0.60 -13.13
C HIS A 315 -7.76 1.65 -13.90
N ASP A 316 -7.23 1.26 -15.06
CA ASP A 316 -6.55 2.19 -15.93
C ASP A 316 -7.55 3.22 -16.47
N VAL A 317 -7.08 4.45 -16.66
CA VAL A 317 -7.94 5.56 -17.08
C VAL A 317 -7.37 6.25 -18.31
N GLU A 318 -8.26 6.88 -19.06
CA GLU A 318 -7.91 7.80 -20.13
C GLU A 318 -8.40 9.20 -19.72
N ILE A 319 -7.50 10.17 -19.72
CA ILE A 319 -7.78 11.56 -19.34
C ILE A 319 -7.25 12.43 -20.47
N ASP A 320 -8.13 13.23 -21.08
CA ASP A 320 -7.78 14.13 -22.19
C ASP A 320 -7.08 13.44 -23.37
N GLY A 321 -7.41 12.17 -23.63
CA GLY A 321 -6.82 11.34 -24.70
C GLY A 321 -5.53 10.62 -24.32
N GLU A 322 -4.96 10.93 -23.15
CA GLU A 322 -3.76 10.28 -22.63
C GLU A 322 -4.12 9.12 -21.69
N LYS A 323 -3.33 8.04 -21.75
CA LYS A 323 -3.59 6.82 -20.99
C LYS A 323 -2.72 6.75 -19.75
N TYR A 324 -3.32 6.37 -18.63
CA TYR A 324 -2.65 6.28 -17.34
C TYR A 324 -2.83 4.91 -16.71
N TYR A 325 -1.75 4.42 -16.09
CA TYR A 325 -1.85 3.42 -15.04
C TYR A 325 -2.26 4.12 -13.75
N VAL A 326 -3.29 3.58 -13.09
CA VAL A 326 -3.63 3.99 -11.72
C VAL A 326 -3.00 2.99 -10.78
N ILE A 327 -2.21 3.47 -9.84
CA ILE A 327 -1.57 2.64 -8.81
C ILE A 327 -2.09 3.06 -7.46
N LYS A 328 -2.70 2.12 -6.75
CA LYS A 328 -3.20 2.32 -5.39
C LYS A 328 -2.18 1.80 -4.40
N VAL A 329 -1.82 2.62 -3.42
CA VAL A 329 -0.98 2.24 -2.30
C VAL A 329 -1.85 2.28 -1.05
N ASP A 330 -2.05 1.11 -0.45
CA ASP A 330 -2.83 0.96 0.78
C ASP A 330 -1.89 0.66 1.96
N LEU A 331 -2.25 1.14 3.16
CA LEU A 331 -1.51 0.90 4.40
C LEU A 331 -2.09 -0.30 5.18
N ASP A 332 -1.27 -1.29 5.51
CA ASP A 332 -1.51 -2.25 6.60
C ASP A 332 -1.19 -1.56 7.92
N SER A 333 -2.25 -1.08 8.56
CA SER A 333 -2.17 -0.32 9.81
C SER A 333 -1.45 -1.08 10.92
N ARG A 334 -1.50 -2.42 10.95
CA ARG A 334 -0.83 -3.20 12.00
C ARG A 334 0.67 -3.25 11.77
N ALA A 335 1.10 -3.57 10.55
CA ALA A 335 2.51 -3.57 10.19
C ALA A 335 3.12 -2.16 10.38
N PHE A 336 2.37 -1.12 10.02
CA PHE A 336 2.75 0.26 10.27
C PHE A 336 2.91 0.57 11.76
N MET A 337 1.94 0.19 12.60
CA MET A 337 2.01 0.43 14.05
C MET A 337 3.12 -0.38 14.72
N GLU A 338 3.41 -1.60 14.28
CA GLU A 338 4.56 -2.39 14.76
C GLU A 338 5.88 -1.69 14.45
N MET A 339 6.07 -1.22 13.21
CA MET A 339 7.23 -0.43 12.81
C MET A 339 7.31 0.87 13.62
N TYR A 340 6.20 1.59 13.77
CA TYR A 340 6.16 2.85 14.50
C TYR A 340 6.49 2.67 15.98
N ASN A 341 6.02 1.60 16.63
CA ASN A 341 6.41 1.28 18.00
C ASN A 341 7.92 1.07 18.12
N LYS A 342 8.52 0.31 17.18
CA LYS A 342 9.98 0.14 17.14
C LYS A 342 10.72 1.47 16.94
N ALA A 343 10.15 2.35 16.10
CA ALA A 343 10.68 3.70 15.89
C ALA A 343 10.64 4.56 17.15
N MET A 344 9.54 4.45 17.90
CA MET A 344 9.30 5.20 19.12
C MET A 344 10.31 4.82 20.21
N ASP A 345 10.65 3.53 20.34
CA ASP A 345 11.68 3.07 21.29
C ASP A 345 13.05 3.71 21.03
N GLU A 346 13.48 3.74 19.76
CA GLU A 346 14.74 4.41 19.38
C GLU A 346 14.67 5.93 19.57
N THR A 347 13.52 6.53 19.26
CA THR A 347 13.28 7.98 19.45
C THR A 347 13.36 8.35 20.92
N PHE A 348 12.76 7.56 21.82
CA PHE A 348 12.83 7.79 23.26
C PHE A 348 14.23 7.65 23.81
N LYS A 349 15.00 6.68 23.30
CA LYS A 349 16.41 6.55 23.65
C LYS A 349 17.18 7.83 23.34
N TYR A 350 17.00 8.39 22.14
CA TYR A 350 17.66 9.64 21.77
C TYR A 350 17.17 10.84 22.59
N MET A 351 15.85 10.95 22.77
CA MET A 351 15.21 12.05 23.50
C MET A 351 15.59 12.10 24.97
N PHE A 352 15.84 10.95 25.60
CA PHE A 352 16.05 10.83 27.05
C PHE A 352 17.45 10.39 27.48
N GLU A 353 18.33 10.04 26.54
CA GLU A 353 19.69 9.55 26.82
C GLU A 353 20.79 10.31 26.05
N GLY A 354 20.45 11.38 25.30
CA GLY A 354 21.38 12.15 24.47
C GLY A 354 21.68 13.59 24.94
N GLU A 355 22.58 14.29 24.26
CA GLU A 355 22.96 15.69 24.59
C GLU A 355 21.78 16.68 24.57
N MET A 356 20.81 16.44 23.68
CA MET A 356 19.55 17.20 23.60
C MET A 356 18.69 17.07 24.86
N TRP A 357 18.70 15.89 25.51
CA TRP A 357 18.03 15.68 26.80
C TRP A 357 18.65 16.54 27.89
N GLU A 358 19.99 16.54 27.95
CA GLU A 358 20.76 17.30 28.93
C GLU A 358 20.56 18.80 28.81
N GLU A 359 20.41 19.31 27.60
CA GLU A 359 20.12 20.72 27.33
C GLU A 359 18.68 21.08 27.72
N THR A 360 17.70 20.28 27.29
CA THR A 360 16.28 20.46 27.62
C THR A 360 16.02 20.42 29.13
N ARG A 361 16.67 19.46 29.83
CA ARG A 361 16.66 19.31 31.29
C ARG A 361 17.14 20.57 32.01
N LYS A 362 18.18 21.22 31.48
CA LYS A 362 18.77 22.44 32.07
C LYS A 362 17.91 23.68 31.83
N THR A 363 17.18 23.74 30.71
CA THR A 363 16.43 24.94 30.31
C THR A 363 14.97 24.96 30.74
N GLN A 364 14.27 23.81 30.76
CA GLN A 364 12.83 23.78 31.03
C GLN A 364 12.45 23.23 32.42
N GLY A 365 13.33 22.47 33.07
CA GLY A 365 13.03 21.81 34.35
C GLY A 365 11.92 20.76 34.24
N PHE A 366 11.54 20.14 35.36
CA PHE A 366 10.45 19.17 35.44
C PHE A 366 9.23 19.79 36.14
N PRO A 367 8.02 19.23 35.94
CA PRO A 367 6.91 19.52 36.84
C PRO A 367 7.33 19.37 38.30
N GLU A 368 7.01 20.36 39.13
CA GLU A 368 7.48 20.44 40.51
C GLU A 368 7.12 19.17 41.31
N GLY A 369 8.13 18.53 41.91
CA GLY A 369 7.95 17.32 42.73
C GLY A 369 7.87 16.00 41.97
N MET A 370 8.09 15.98 40.65
CA MET A 370 8.11 14.75 39.85
C MET A 370 9.54 14.25 39.61
N GLU A 371 9.81 12.99 39.97
CA GLU A 371 11.08 12.31 39.68
C GLU A 371 11.28 12.08 38.17
N GLU A 372 12.51 12.22 37.68
CA GLU A 372 12.86 12.12 36.25
C GLU A 372 12.41 10.79 35.62
N GLU A 373 12.67 9.67 36.28
CA GLU A 373 12.27 8.34 35.79
C GLU A 373 10.74 8.19 35.75
N THR A 374 10.03 8.86 36.67
CA THR A 374 8.56 8.87 36.67
C THR A 374 8.04 9.67 35.47
N PHE A 375 8.65 10.83 35.18
CA PHE A 375 8.31 11.63 34.01
C PHE A 375 8.53 10.86 32.70
N LYS A 376 9.72 10.26 32.52
CA LYS A 376 10.02 9.42 31.33
C LYS A 376 9.04 8.27 31.16
N ALA A 377 8.72 7.57 32.26
CA ALA A 377 7.76 6.48 32.25
C ALA A 377 6.34 6.95 31.87
N ILE A 378 5.89 8.11 32.38
CA ILE A 378 4.60 8.70 32.02
C ILE A 378 4.56 9.06 30.53
N VAL A 379 5.59 9.74 30.01
CA VAL A 379 5.64 10.13 28.59
C VAL A 379 5.61 8.89 27.69
N ARG A 380 6.42 7.87 28.01
CA ARG A 380 6.43 6.60 27.25
C ARG A 380 5.07 5.90 27.29
N SER A 381 4.52 5.70 28.48
CA SER A 381 3.21 5.05 28.67
C SER A 381 2.09 5.80 27.95
N THR A 382 2.13 7.14 27.98
CA THR A 382 1.16 7.98 27.28
C THR A 382 1.24 7.79 25.77
N ALA A 383 2.45 7.82 25.20
CA ALA A 383 2.66 7.60 23.77
C ALA A 383 2.20 6.19 23.35
N GLU A 384 2.54 5.15 24.11
CA GLU A 384 2.09 3.78 23.86
C GLU A 384 0.56 3.65 23.88
N GLN A 385 -0.12 4.31 24.83
CA GLN A 385 -1.58 4.29 24.92
C GLN A 385 -2.24 5.02 23.76
N VAL A 386 -1.73 6.19 23.35
CA VAL A 386 -2.22 6.91 22.18
C VAL A 386 -2.11 6.03 20.95
N LEU A 387 -0.96 5.39 20.73
CA LEU A 387 -0.74 4.51 19.57
C LEU A 387 -1.66 3.30 19.56
N LYS A 388 -1.80 2.63 20.70
CA LYS A 388 -2.70 1.49 20.85
C LYS A 388 -4.15 1.84 20.53
N ASN A 389 -4.56 3.08 20.82
CA ASN A 389 -5.91 3.55 20.59
C ASN A 389 -6.03 4.42 19.32
N THR A 390 -5.07 4.32 18.40
CA THR A 390 -5.11 4.98 17.11
C THR A 390 -5.39 3.96 16.01
N ASP A 391 -6.42 4.20 15.20
CA ASP A 391 -6.68 3.48 13.94
C ASP A 391 -6.38 4.42 12.77
N ILE A 392 -5.46 4.01 11.89
CA ILE A 392 -5.06 4.78 10.71
C ILE A 392 -5.42 3.96 9.47
N LYS A 393 -6.20 4.58 8.58
CA LYS A 393 -6.40 4.09 7.22
C LYS A 393 -5.83 5.12 6.26
N MET A 394 -5.00 4.66 5.35
CA MET A 394 -4.42 5.50 4.31
C MET A 394 -4.54 4.78 2.97
N MET A 395 -4.90 5.56 1.96
CA MET A 395 -4.91 5.14 0.58
C MET A 395 -4.37 6.28 -0.28
N GLN A 396 -3.45 5.95 -1.18
CA GLN A 396 -2.92 6.87 -2.18
C GLN A 396 -3.22 6.31 -3.57
N GLU A 397 -3.56 7.17 -4.52
CA GLU A 397 -3.68 6.80 -5.93
C GLU A 397 -2.73 7.63 -6.79
N TYR A 398 -1.79 6.96 -7.44
CA TYR A 398 -0.83 7.54 -8.37
C TYR A 398 -1.30 7.32 -9.80
N TYR A 399 -1.32 8.38 -10.59
CA TYR A 399 -1.65 8.35 -12.01
C TYR A 399 -0.34 8.50 -12.77
N ILE A 400 0.08 7.41 -13.39
CA ILE A 400 1.36 7.29 -14.07
C ILE A 400 1.09 7.14 -15.56
N HIS A 401 1.62 8.07 -16.34
CA HIS A 401 1.41 8.09 -17.77
C HIS A 401 1.95 6.80 -18.40
N ARG A 402 1.15 6.13 -19.25
CA ARG A 402 1.53 4.81 -19.77
C ARG A 402 2.77 4.85 -20.65
N GLU A 403 2.97 5.89 -21.46
CA GLU A 403 4.11 5.93 -22.37
C GLU A 403 5.42 6.40 -21.69
N ASN A 404 5.43 7.61 -21.14
CA ASN A 404 6.64 8.20 -20.56
C ASN A 404 6.89 7.81 -19.09
N LYS A 405 5.93 7.17 -18.42
CA LYS A 405 6.01 6.74 -17.01
C LYS A 405 6.18 7.89 -16.00
N HIS A 406 5.82 9.13 -16.36
CA HIS A 406 5.83 10.24 -15.41
C HIS A 406 4.63 10.23 -14.49
N TYR A 407 4.83 10.78 -13.29
CA TYR A 407 3.74 11.20 -12.41
C TYR A 407 2.92 12.29 -13.08
N SER A 408 1.59 12.13 -13.05
CA SER A 408 0.66 13.16 -13.50
C SER A 408 -0.19 13.67 -12.35
N LYS A 409 -0.77 12.75 -11.58
CA LYS A 409 -1.67 13.08 -10.47
C LYS A 409 -1.43 12.14 -9.30
N LEU A 410 -1.52 12.69 -8.09
CA LEU A 410 -1.59 11.94 -6.84
C LEU A 410 -2.92 12.29 -6.17
N ILE A 411 -3.62 11.28 -5.65
CA ILE A 411 -4.75 11.45 -4.73
C ILE A 411 -4.34 10.83 -3.40
N VAL A 412 -4.60 11.53 -2.31
CA VAL A 412 -4.32 11.07 -0.94
C VAL A 412 -5.62 11.02 -0.18
N LYS A 413 -5.90 9.92 0.49
CA LYS A 413 -7.00 9.79 1.43
C LYS A 413 -6.50 9.20 2.72
N GLN A 414 -6.81 9.85 3.83
CA GLN A 414 -6.42 9.36 5.15
C GLN A 414 -7.57 9.56 6.13
N LEU A 415 -7.80 8.54 6.94
CA LEU A 415 -8.67 8.57 8.09
C LEU A 415 -7.85 8.19 9.31
N ILE A 416 -7.90 9.03 10.34
CA ILE A 416 -7.25 8.79 11.62
C ILE A 416 -8.33 8.85 12.68
N ASN A 417 -8.49 7.78 13.44
CA ASN A 417 -9.33 7.76 14.63
C ASN A 417 -8.44 7.58 15.85
N ILE A 418 -8.52 8.48 16.81
CA ILE A 418 -7.78 8.41 18.08
C ILE A 418 -8.80 8.41 19.19
N ASN A 419 -8.70 7.44 20.11
CA ASN A 419 -9.50 7.45 21.34
C ASN A 419 -8.56 7.47 22.55
N PHE A 420 -8.44 8.62 23.21
CA PHE A 420 -7.51 8.78 24.30
C PHE A 420 -8.09 9.64 25.41
N MET A 421 -8.01 9.17 26.65
CA MET A 421 -8.57 9.85 27.83
C MET A 421 -10.03 10.30 27.65
N GLU A 422 -10.88 9.42 27.11
CA GLU A 422 -12.30 9.69 26.82
C GLU A 422 -12.56 10.80 25.78
N VAL A 423 -11.51 11.27 25.10
CA VAL A 423 -11.60 12.15 23.94
C VAL A 423 -11.56 11.30 22.67
N GLU A 424 -12.58 11.40 21.84
CA GLU A 424 -12.59 10.79 20.51
C GLU A 424 -12.22 11.84 19.47
N THR A 425 -11.14 11.62 18.73
CA THR A 425 -10.74 12.48 17.61
C THR A 425 -10.84 11.71 16.31
N LYS A 426 -11.57 12.26 15.34
CA LYS A 426 -11.67 11.74 13.97
C LYS A 426 -11.14 12.77 13.00
N VAL A 427 -10.10 12.41 12.27
CA VAL A 427 -9.49 13.26 11.24
C VAL A 427 -9.67 12.59 9.88
N ASN A 428 -10.33 13.29 8.96
CA ASN A 428 -10.44 12.90 7.55
C ASN A 428 -9.58 13.86 6.73
N ILE A 429 -8.73 13.32 5.87
CA ILE A 429 -7.87 14.09 4.97
C ILE A 429 -8.11 13.60 3.54
N ASP A 430 -8.43 14.51 2.64
CA ASP A 430 -8.56 14.27 1.21
C ASP A 430 -7.67 15.25 0.46
N GLY A 431 -6.66 14.73 -0.23
CA GLY A 431 -5.68 15.50 -0.98
C GLY A 431 -5.66 15.13 -2.45
N GLN A 432 -5.30 16.09 -3.30
CA GLN A 432 -4.92 15.82 -4.67
C GLN A 432 -3.78 16.74 -5.12
N TYR A 433 -2.87 16.21 -5.92
CA TYR A 433 -1.73 16.93 -6.49
C TYR A 433 -1.59 16.61 -7.96
N LYS A 434 -1.13 17.57 -8.74
CA LYS A 434 -0.72 17.42 -10.13
C LYS A 434 0.76 17.78 -10.26
N TYR A 435 1.48 17.04 -11.09
CA TYR A 435 2.91 17.24 -11.35
C TYR A 435 3.14 17.56 -12.82
N TYR A 436 3.99 18.54 -13.10
CA TYR A 436 4.22 19.07 -14.44
C TYR A 436 5.53 19.86 -14.52
N GLY A 437 5.90 20.31 -15.72
CA GLY A 437 7.08 21.15 -15.94
C GLY A 437 8.41 20.46 -15.60
N PHE A 438 8.49 19.15 -15.83
CA PHE A 438 9.69 18.35 -15.57
C PHE A 438 10.87 18.84 -16.43
N GLY A 439 11.98 19.19 -15.78
CA GLY A 439 13.20 19.69 -16.43
C GLY A 439 13.10 21.12 -16.96
N GLU A 440 12.03 21.86 -16.67
CA GLU A 440 11.93 23.28 -17.00
C GLU A 440 12.73 24.14 -16.02
N ASN A 441 13.29 25.25 -16.46
CA ASN A 441 13.89 26.23 -15.55
C ASN A 441 12.85 26.72 -14.54
N VAL A 442 13.21 26.70 -13.26
CA VAL A 442 12.42 27.24 -12.15
C VAL A 442 13.13 28.45 -11.56
N VAL A 443 12.36 29.35 -10.95
CA VAL A 443 12.89 30.52 -10.25
C VAL A 443 12.38 30.47 -8.82
N PHE A 444 13.30 30.44 -7.88
CA PHE A 444 12.98 30.52 -6.45
C PHE A 444 12.91 31.99 -6.02
N PRO A 445 12.04 32.33 -5.06
CA PRO A 445 12.05 33.68 -4.48
C PRO A 445 13.34 33.91 -3.68
N GLU A 446 13.79 35.16 -3.63
CA GLU A 446 14.84 35.56 -2.69
C GLU A 446 14.24 35.63 -1.28
N ILE A 447 14.83 34.88 -0.35
CA ILE A 447 14.43 34.85 1.06
C ILE A 447 15.54 35.54 1.84
N SER A 448 15.26 36.77 2.29
CA SER A 448 16.17 37.62 3.05
C SER A 448 15.86 37.61 4.54
#